data_AF-A0A356PA55-F1
#
_entry.id   AF-A0A356PA55-F1
#
_cell.length_a   1.000
_cell.length_b   1.000
_cell.length_c   1.000
_cell.angle_alpha   90.00
_cell.angle_beta   90.00
_cell.angle_gamma   90.00
#
_symmetry.space_group_name_H-M   'P 1'
#
loop_
_entity.id
_entity.type
_entity.pdbx_description
1 polymer ?
#
loop_
_entity_poly.entity_id
_entity_poly.type
_entity_poly.pdbx_seq_one_letter_code
_entity_poly.pdbx_strand_id
1 'polypeptide(L)'
;YKRQDTAYVQPNFEILVPRSASWTVRWALGQFAVLEQQDQMLKYRLDKTYLLNALKRGMPAEDVIKLLTKLSPYPLPENLVITIQQWVESFGTTKFLELSLLECSTPEQAASIASARKYREYVFGLYSPTAVIVREPEKLRKLLEKQGIYPLPGILGGEEVARGGQQ
;
A
#
# COMPACT_ATOMS: atom_id res chain seq x y z
N TYR A 1 34.34 4.84 22.40
CA TYR A 1 33.81 5.91 21.53
C TYR A 1 32.59 5.40 20.76
N LYS A 2 31.37 5.53 21.30
CA LYS A 2 30.10 5.26 20.57
C LYS A 2 28.84 5.86 21.23
N ARG A 3 29.01 6.84 22.13
CA ARG A 3 27.93 7.40 22.96
C ARG A 3 27.09 8.49 22.27
N GLN A 4 27.55 9.00 21.13
CA GLN A 4 26.92 10.16 20.47
C GLN A 4 25.70 9.78 19.62
N ASP A 5 25.65 8.54 19.11
CA ASP A 5 24.56 8.01 18.28
C ASP A 5 23.55 7.18 19.08
N THR A 6 23.64 7.21 20.42
CA THR A 6 22.74 6.47 21.30
C THR A 6 21.42 7.20 21.44
N ALA A 7 20.31 6.51 21.19
CA ALA A 7 18.97 7.03 21.38
C ALA A 7 18.36 6.51 22.69
N TYR A 8 17.63 7.36 23.39
CA TYR A 8 16.77 6.96 24.49
C TYR A 8 15.33 6.94 24.00
N VAL A 9 14.78 5.73 23.86
CA VAL A 9 13.42 5.50 23.36
C VAL A 9 12.48 5.32 24.53
N GLN A 10 11.49 6.21 24.64
CA GLN A 10 10.56 6.26 25.75
C GLN A 10 9.22 5.57 25.42
N PRO A 11 8.48 5.05 26.44
CA PRO A 11 7.18 4.42 26.24
C PRO A 11 6.11 5.34 25.65
N ASN A 12 6.30 6.66 25.73
CA ASN A 12 5.39 7.69 25.21
C ASN A 12 5.69 8.10 23.75
N PHE A 13 6.45 7.27 23.01
CA PHE A 13 6.85 7.48 21.61
C PHE A 13 7.85 8.62 21.38
N GLU A 14 8.50 9.10 22.42
CA GLU A 14 9.58 10.07 22.32
C GLU A 14 10.93 9.38 22.17
N ILE A 15 11.74 9.86 21.24
CA ILE A 15 13.09 9.38 20.95
C ILE A 15 14.04 10.55 21.19
N LEU A 16 14.85 10.45 22.23
CA LEU A 16 15.84 11.47 22.58
C LEU A 16 17.20 11.05 22.05
N VAL A 17 17.83 11.89 21.25
CA VAL A 17 19.23 11.69 20.82
C VAL A 17 20.08 12.90 21.19
N PRO A 18 21.37 12.72 21.53
CA PRO A 18 22.28 13.83 21.76
C PRO A 18 22.30 14.80 20.58
N ARG A 19 22.45 16.10 20.85
CA ARG A 19 22.71 17.08 19.78
C ARG A 19 24.01 16.80 19.04
N SER A 20 24.93 15.99 19.58
CA SER A 20 26.13 15.53 18.86
C SER A 20 25.90 14.31 17.96
N ALA A 21 24.68 13.76 17.91
CA ALA A 21 24.36 12.61 17.05
C ALA A 21 24.66 12.90 15.59
N SER A 22 25.18 11.88 14.90
CA SER A 22 25.59 11.99 13.50
C SER A 22 24.41 12.36 12.60
N TRP A 23 24.72 12.97 11.46
CA TRP A 23 23.73 13.27 10.43
C TRP A 23 23.01 12.02 9.92
N THR A 24 23.71 10.87 9.89
CA THR A 24 23.12 9.58 9.52
C THR A 24 21.99 9.18 10.46
N VAL A 25 22.18 9.31 11.78
CA VAL A 25 21.13 9.01 12.78
C VAL A 25 19.96 9.99 12.66
N ARG A 26 20.26 11.29 12.55
CA ARG A 26 19.24 12.32 12.43
C ARG A 26 18.39 12.15 11.17
N TRP A 27 19.04 11.85 10.05
CA TRP A 27 18.37 11.58 8.78
C TRP A 27 17.51 10.33 8.91
N ALA A 28 18.05 9.24 9.45
CA ALA A 28 17.31 7.99 9.62
C ALA A 28 16.06 8.16 10.51
N LEU A 29 16.17 8.88 11.63
CA LEU A 29 15.02 9.20 12.48
C LEU A 29 14.01 10.10 11.78
N GLY A 30 14.47 11.10 11.03
CA GLY A 30 13.62 12.01 10.26
C GLY A 30 12.79 11.33 9.16
N GLN A 31 13.15 10.10 8.76
CA GLN A 31 12.37 9.34 7.78
C GLN A 31 11.02 8.88 8.33
N PHE A 32 10.88 8.67 9.64
CA PHE A 32 9.67 8.08 10.24
C PHE A 32 9.24 8.73 11.57
N ALA A 33 9.98 9.71 12.09
CA ALA A 33 9.64 10.48 13.28
C ALA A 33 9.78 11.98 13.02
N VAL A 34 8.97 12.79 13.72
CA VAL A 34 9.01 14.26 13.62
C VAL A 34 9.96 14.83 14.66
N LEU A 35 10.74 15.84 14.29
CA LEU A 35 11.59 16.57 15.22
C LEU A 35 10.77 17.66 15.93
N GLU A 36 10.55 17.52 17.22
CA GLU A 36 9.76 18.47 18.03
C GLU A 36 10.61 19.55 18.69
N GLN A 37 11.80 19.18 19.20
CA GLN A 37 12.67 20.10 19.94
C GLN A 37 14.14 19.86 19.60
N GLN A 38 14.94 20.93 19.66
CA GLN A 38 16.35 20.94 19.23
C GLN A 38 17.28 21.65 20.24
N ASP A 39 17.04 21.45 21.53
CA ASP A 39 17.83 22.06 22.62
C ASP A 39 19.14 21.28 22.87
N GLN A 40 19.41 20.87 24.12
CA GLN A 40 20.57 20.05 24.45
C GLN A 40 20.47 18.61 23.92
N MET A 41 19.24 18.11 23.80
CA MET A 41 18.89 16.86 23.14
C MET A 41 17.96 17.17 21.96
N LEU A 42 18.09 16.40 20.89
CA LEU A 42 17.10 16.39 19.82
C LEU A 42 15.97 15.45 20.24
N LYS A 43 14.75 15.97 20.28
CA LYS A 43 13.56 15.22 20.63
C LYS A 43 12.77 14.90 19.37
N TYR A 44 12.77 13.63 19.00
CA TYR A 44 11.90 13.12 17.95
C TYR A 44 10.65 12.51 18.57
N ARG A 45 9.51 12.63 17.89
CA ARG A 45 8.27 11.94 18.24
C ARG A 45 7.87 10.99 17.12
N LEU A 46 7.67 9.74 17.49
CA LEU A 46 7.10 8.74 16.60
C LEU A 46 5.58 8.86 16.63
N ASP A 47 4.99 9.08 15.47
CA ASP A 47 3.54 9.12 15.30
C ASP A 47 3.12 8.24 14.12
N LYS A 48 1.89 7.73 14.18
CA LYS A 48 1.30 6.87 13.16
C LYS A 48 1.43 7.50 11.77
N THR A 49 1.14 8.78 11.63
CA THR A 49 1.13 9.49 10.34
C THR A 49 2.51 9.48 9.70
N TYR A 50 3.56 9.75 10.47
CA TYR A 50 4.94 9.80 9.99
C TYR A 50 5.45 8.41 9.65
N LEU A 51 5.14 7.40 10.47
CA LEU A 51 5.48 6.01 10.18
C LEU A 51 4.81 5.55 8.88
N LEU A 52 3.50 5.73 8.73
CA LEU A 52 2.78 5.33 7.52
C LEU A 52 3.31 6.05 6.27
N ASN A 53 3.68 7.33 6.39
CA ASN A 53 4.30 8.05 5.28
C ASN A 53 5.70 7.51 4.94
N ALA A 54 6.46 7.05 5.93
CA ALA A 54 7.73 6.35 5.70
C ALA A 54 7.51 5.04 4.92
N LEU A 55 6.51 4.24 5.31
CA LEU A 55 6.15 3.00 4.62
C LEU A 55 5.70 3.27 3.18
N LYS A 56 4.90 4.32 2.93
CA LYS A 56 4.52 4.76 1.57
C LYS A 56 5.72 5.10 0.69
N ARG A 57 6.82 5.58 1.27
CA ARG A 57 8.08 5.88 0.56
C ARG A 57 8.97 4.65 0.35
N GLY A 58 8.52 3.46 0.73
CA GLY A 58 9.25 2.21 0.54
C GLY A 58 10.17 1.82 1.69
N MET A 59 10.10 2.49 2.85
CA MET A 59 10.81 2.03 4.05
C MET A 59 10.16 0.72 4.54
N PRO A 60 10.92 -0.38 4.69
CA PRO A 60 10.36 -1.60 5.23
C PRO A 60 10.14 -1.45 6.74
N ALA A 61 9.02 -1.95 7.23
CA ALA A 61 8.61 -1.80 8.62
C ALA A 61 9.59 -2.40 9.63
N GLU A 62 10.21 -3.52 9.28
CA GLU A 62 11.23 -4.19 10.08
C GLU A 62 12.46 -3.29 10.33
N ASP A 63 12.77 -2.35 9.43
CA ASP A 63 13.91 -1.45 9.58
C ASP A 63 13.68 -0.41 10.68
N VAL A 64 12.43 -0.03 10.96
CA VAL A 64 12.12 0.94 12.02
C VAL A 64 12.46 0.36 13.39
N ILE A 65 11.94 -0.83 13.71
CA ILE A 65 12.21 -1.50 14.99
C ILE A 65 13.69 -1.89 15.09
N LYS A 66 14.29 -2.40 14.00
CA LYS A 66 15.73 -2.72 13.96
C LYS A 66 16.60 -1.49 14.22
N LEU A 67 16.28 -0.35 13.60
CA LEU A 67 17.02 0.88 13.80
C LEU A 67 16.91 1.37 15.25
N LEU A 68 15.69 1.44 15.80
CA LEU A 68 15.50 1.85 17.19
C LEU A 68 16.24 0.92 18.17
N THR A 69 16.21 -0.39 17.92
CA THR A 69 16.93 -1.38 18.73
C THR A 69 18.45 -1.19 18.64
N LYS A 70 18.97 -0.85 17.46
CA LYS A 70 20.41 -0.60 17.25
C LYS A 70 20.90 0.69 17.91
N LEU A 71 20.06 1.72 17.94
CA LEU A 71 20.39 3.02 18.53
C LEU A 71 20.18 3.01 20.05
N SER A 72 19.25 2.21 20.56
CA SER A 72 18.94 2.13 21.97
C SER A 72 19.95 1.27 22.73
N PRO A 73 20.52 1.74 23.85
CA PRO A 73 21.38 0.94 24.72
C PRO A 73 20.57 0.00 25.62
N TYR A 74 19.25 0.21 25.70
CA TYR A 74 18.29 -0.55 26.48
C TYR A 74 17.27 -1.24 25.56
N PRO A 75 16.64 -2.35 26.00
CA PRO A 75 15.51 -2.91 25.28
C PRO A 75 14.43 -1.86 25.06
N LEU A 76 13.78 -1.91 23.89
CA LEU A 76 12.68 -1.01 23.58
C LEU A 76 11.48 -1.29 24.49
N PRO A 77 10.70 -0.26 24.86
CA PRO A 77 9.45 -0.45 25.58
C PRO A 77 8.50 -1.36 24.78
N GLU A 78 7.92 -2.35 25.45
CA GLU A 78 7.06 -3.35 24.81
C GLU A 78 5.84 -2.71 24.13
N ASN A 79 5.20 -1.75 24.80
CA ASN A 79 4.04 -1.02 24.28
C ASN A 79 4.33 -0.27 22.97
N LEU A 80 5.55 0.26 22.83
CA LEU A 80 6.01 0.93 21.61
C LEU A 80 6.17 -0.07 20.47
N VAL A 81 6.79 -1.23 20.73
CA VAL A 81 6.97 -2.28 19.73
C VAL A 81 5.63 -2.79 19.22
N ILE A 82 4.71 -3.11 20.12
CA ILE A 82 3.35 -3.59 19.78
C ILE A 82 2.61 -2.54 18.94
N THR A 83 2.68 -1.27 19.33
CA THR A 83 1.96 -0.21 18.62
C THR A 83 2.52 0.03 17.22
N ILE A 84 3.85 0.01 17.06
CA ILE A 84 4.50 0.10 15.74
C ILE A 84 4.06 -1.06 14.86
N GLN A 85 4.03 -2.29 15.38
CA GLN A 85 3.57 -3.47 14.65
C GLN A 85 2.12 -3.31 14.20
N GLN A 86 1.21 -2.89 15.08
CA GLN A 86 -0.19 -2.65 14.71
C GLN A 86 -0.35 -1.59 13.61
N TRP A 87 0.45 -0.51 13.65
CA TRP A 87 0.42 0.50 12.60
C TRP A 87 0.94 -0.03 11.27
N VAL A 88 1.98 -0.85 11.29
CA VAL A 88 2.53 -1.55 10.13
C VAL A 88 1.52 -2.54 9.56
N GLU A 89 0.88 -3.36 10.39
CA GLU A 89 -0.14 -4.32 9.97
C GLU A 89 -1.35 -3.63 9.35
N SER A 90 -1.68 -2.41 9.79
CA SER A 90 -2.75 -1.61 9.17
C SER A 90 -2.37 -1.07 7.78
N PHE A 91 -1.09 -1.03 7.43
CA PHE A 91 -0.61 -0.50 6.16
C PHE A 91 -0.75 -1.53 5.03
N GLY A 92 -1.34 -1.11 3.91
CA GLY A 92 -1.46 -1.96 2.71
C GLY A 92 -2.54 -3.04 2.80
N THR A 93 -3.41 -3.00 3.80
CA THR A 93 -4.59 -3.88 3.95
C THR A 93 -5.65 -3.64 2.88
N THR A 94 -5.65 -2.45 2.27
CA THR A 94 -6.54 -2.08 1.17
C THR A 94 -5.76 -1.45 0.03
N LYS A 95 -6.23 -1.67 -1.20
CA LYS A 95 -5.61 -1.13 -2.42
C LYS A 95 -6.72 -0.64 -3.35
N PHE A 96 -6.50 0.53 -3.95
CA PHE A 96 -7.33 0.98 -5.06
C PHE A 96 -6.86 0.28 -6.34
N LEU A 97 -7.81 -0.23 -7.11
CA LEU A 97 -7.57 -0.87 -8.39
C LEU A 97 -8.39 -0.12 -9.45
N GLU A 98 -7.73 0.27 -10.54
CA GLU A 98 -8.40 0.80 -11.73
C GLU A 98 -8.29 -0.26 -12.82
N LEU A 99 -9.43 -0.86 -13.19
CA LEU A 99 -9.48 -1.93 -14.17
C LEU A 99 -10.73 -1.80 -15.04
N SER A 100 -10.63 -2.27 -16.29
CA SER A 100 -11.79 -2.45 -17.16
C SER A 100 -12.30 -3.88 -17.05
N LEU A 101 -13.61 -4.03 -16.88
CA LEU A 101 -14.29 -5.32 -16.82
C LEU A 101 -15.20 -5.49 -18.03
N LEU A 102 -15.23 -6.71 -18.56
CA LEU A 102 -16.27 -7.16 -19.47
C LEU A 102 -17.23 -8.06 -18.69
N GLU A 103 -18.44 -7.57 -18.48
CA GLU A 103 -19.53 -8.35 -17.87
C GLU A 103 -20.22 -9.21 -18.94
N CYS A 104 -20.44 -10.48 -18.62
CA CYS A 104 -21.10 -11.46 -19.46
C CYS A 104 -22.41 -11.88 -18.78
N SER A 105 -23.40 -12.28 -19.58
CA SER A 105 -24.69 -12.73 -19.03
C SER A 105 -24.60 -14.09 -18.33
N THR A 106 -23.63 -14.93 -18.71
CA THR A 106 -23.44 -16.26 -18.11
C THR A 106 -21.97 -16.55 -17.78
N PRO A 107 -21.70 -17.40 -16.78
CA PRO A 107 -20.34 -17.80 -16.45
C PRO A 107 -19.63 -18.57 -17.57
N GLU A 108 -20.38 -19.34 -18.36
CA GLU A 108 -19.84 -20.08 -19.51
C GLU A 108 -19.31 -19.13 -20.59
N GLN A 109 -20.00 -18.01 -20.82
CA GLN A 109 -19.56 -17.00 -21.77
C GLN A 109 -18.29 -16.30 -21.27
N ALA A 110 -18.24 -15.92 -19.99
CA ALA A 110 -17.06 -15.32 -19.38
C ALA A 110 -15.85 -16.26 -19.45
N ALA A 111 -16.04 -17.55 -19.11
CA ALA A 111 -14.99 -18.56 -19.18
C ALA A 111 -14.50 -18.82 -20.62
N SER A 112 -15.42 -18.84 -21.60
CA SER A 112 -15.08 -18.99 -23.02
C SER A 112 -14.23 -17.81 -23.52
N ILE A 113 -14.60 -16.57 -23.16
CA ILE A 113 -13.83 -15.38 -23.53
C ILE A 113 -12.47 -15.36 -22.82
N ALA A 114 -12.42 -15.73 -21.54
CA ALA A 114 -11.18 -15.79 -20.75
C ALA A 114 -10.18 -16.84 -21.26
N SER A 115 -10.66 -17.96 -21.80
CA SER A 115 -9.82 -19.07 -22.27
C SER A 115 -9.46 -19.00 -23.77
N ALA A 116 -10.17 -18.17 -24.54
CA ALA A 116 -9.95 -18.08 -25.98
C ALA A 116 -8.58 -17.45 -26.31
N ARG A 117 -7.73 -18.21 -27.02
CA ARG A 117 -6.37 -17.76 -27.43
C ARG A 117 -6.37 -16.42 -28.17
N LYS A 118 -7.42 -16.14 -28.96
CA LYS A 118 -7.60 -14.89 -29.72
C LYS A 118 -7.76 -13.64 -28.86
N TYR A 119 -8.19 -13.78 -27.61
CA TYR A 119 -8.39 -12.64 -26.70
C TYR A 119 -7.31 -12.52 -25.64
N ARG A 120 -6.35 -13.44 -25.59
CA ARG A 120 -5.30 -13.50 -24.56
C ARG A 120 -4.44 -12.23 -24.46
N GLU A 121 -4.35 -11.45 -25.54
CA GLU A 121 -3.67 -10.15 -25.53
C GLU A 121 -4.48 -9.07 -24.79
N TYR A 122 -5.82 -9.17 -24.82
CA TYR A 122 -6.75 -8.19 -24.27
C TYR A 122 -7.39 -8.65 -22.96
N VAL A 123 -7.32 -9.93 -22.62
CA VAL A 123 -8.01 -10.54 -21.50
C VAL A 123 -6.98 -11.10 -20.52
N PHE A 124 -7.03 -10.63 -19.28
CA PHE A 124 -6.12 -11.06 -18.21
C PHE A 124 -6.66 -12.25 -17.39
N GLY A 125 -7.98 -12.45 -17.38
CA GLY A 125 -8.61 -13.57 -16.67
C GLY A 125 -9.96 -13.20 -16.08
N LEU A 126 -10.54 -14.11 -15.30
CA LEU A 126 -11.80 -13.89 -14.60
C LEU A 126 -11.57 -13.02 -13.35
N TYR A 127 -12.39 -11.98 -13.20
CA TYR A 127 -12.53 -11.23 -11.94
C TYR A 127 -13.63 -11.84 -11.06
N SER A 128 -14.71 -12.30 -11.68
CA SER A 128 -15.82 -13.00 -11.05
C SER A 128 -16.33 -14.10 -12.00
N PRO A 129 -17.29 -14.96 -11.59
CA PRO A 129 -17.86 -15.96 -12.49
C PRO A 129 -18.39 -15.39 -13.80
N THR A 130 -18.92 -14.16 -13.80
CA THR A 130 -19.52 -13.50 -14.98
C THR A 130 -18.71 -12.31 -15.50
N ALA A 131 -17.63 -11.90 -14.83
CA ALA A 131 -16.83 -10.73 -15.21
C ALA A 131 -15.38 -11.09 -15.54
N VAL A 132 -14.89 -10.54 -16.63
CA VAL A 132 -13.53 -10.76 -17.15
C VAL A 132 -12.72 -9.47 -17.07
N ILE A 133 -11.49 -9.53 -16.57
CA ILE A 133 -10.55 -8.40 -16.58
C ILE A 133 -10.00 -8.22 -17.99
N VAL A 134 -10.14 -7.02 -18.53
CA VAL A 134 -9.73 -6.70 -19.90
C VAL A 134 -8.85 -5.46 -19.95
N ARG A 135 -8.00 -5.38 -20.97
CA ARG A 135 -7.32 -4.15 -21.41
C ARG A 135 -7.88 -3.71 -22.75
N GLU A 136 -7.88 -2.41 -22.99
CA GLU A 136 -8.28 -1.81 -24.26
C GLU A 136 -9.69 -2.30 -24.71
N PRO A 137 -10.75 -2.05 -23.89
CA PRO A 137 -12.08 -2.60 -24.11
C PRO A 137 -12.65 -2.33 -25.51
N GLU A 138 -12.34 -1.16 -26.10
CA GLU A 138 -12.74 -0.80 -27.47
C GLU A 138 -12.14 -1.72 -28.54
N LYS A 139 -10.90 -2.19 -28.37
CA LYS A 139 -10.28 -3.14 -29.30
C LYS A 139 -10.88 -4.54 -29.14
N LEU A 140 -11.08 -4.97 -27.89
CA LEU A 140 -11.73 -6.24 -27.59
C LEU A 140 -13.16 -6.27 -28.14
N ARG A 141 -13.92 -5.17 -27.99
CA ARG A 141 -15.27 -5.01 -28.55
C ARG A 141 -15.29 -5.31 -30.05
N LYS A 142 -14.40 -4.68 -30.83
CA LYS A 142 -14.31 -4.93 -32.28
C LYS A 142 -13.99 -6.38 -32.62
N LEU A 143 -13.19 -7.06 -31.79
CA LEU A 143 -12.89 -8.48 -31.95
C LEU A 143 -14.08 -9.38 -31.61
N LEU A 144 -14.84 -9.04 -30.56
CA LEU A 144 -16.06 -9.73 -30.17
C LEU A 144 -17.15 -9.57 -31.24
N GLU A 145 -17.33 -8.36 -31.76
CA GLU A 145 -18.32 -8.05 -32.82
C GLU A 145 -18.03 -8.86 -34.09
N LYS A 146 -16.75 -9.00 -34.47
CA LYS A 146 -16.32 -9.89 -35.57
C LYS A 146 -16.62 -11.38 -35.34
N GLN A 147 -16.96 -11.77 -34.12
CA GLN A 147 -17.27 -13.14 -33.72
C GLN A 147 -18.76 -13.31 -33.37
N GLY A 148 -19.59 -12.30 -33.66
CA GLY A 148 -21.02 -12.33 -33.41
C GLY A 148 -21.42 -12.06 -31.95
N ILE A 149 -20.49 -11.61 -31.12
CA ILE A 149 -20.77 -11.16 -29.75
C ILE A 149 -20.83 -9.64 -29.76
N TYR A 150 -21.96 -9.06 -29.35
CA TYR A 150 -22.19 -7.61 -29.43
C TYR A 150 -22.37 -7.01 -28.03
N PRO A 151 -21.29 -6.52 -27.40
CA PRO A 151 -21.38 -5.78 -26.14
C PRO A 151 -22.18 -4.48 -26.29
N LEU A 152 -22.84 -4.05 -25.21
CA LEU A 152 -23.54 -2.76 -25.17
C LEU A 152 -22.60 -1.59 -25.50
N PRO A 153 -23.09 -0.51 -26.13
CA PRO A 153 -22.30 0.68 -26.41
C PRO A 153 -21.81 1.36 -25.13
N GLY A 154 -20.59 1.88 -25.17
CA GLY A 154 -19.98 2.60 -24.05
C GLY A 154 -19.31 1.72 -23.00
N ILE A 155 -18.64 2.38 -22.06
CA ILE A 155 -18.02 1.77 -20.89
C ILE A 155 -18.73 2.39 -19.69
N LEU A 156 -19.42 1.57 -18.90
CA LEU A 156 -20.11 2.04 -17.70
C LEU A 156 -19.09 2.45 -16.64
N GLY A 157 -19.29 3.62 -16.03
CA GLY A 157 -18.56 4.04 -14.84
C GLY A 157 -19.00 3.25 -13.60
N GLY A 158 -18.23 3.32 -12.52
CA GLY A 158 -18.55 2.61 -11.28
C GLY A 158 -19.92 2.98 -10.68
N GLU A 159 -20.35 4.24 -10.83
CA GLU A 159 -21.67 4.70 -10.40
C GLU A 159 -22.83 4.06 -11.19
N GLU A 160 -22.64 3.81 -12.49
CA GLU A 160 -23.65 3.22 -13.36
C GLU A 160 -23.78 1.71 -13.11
N VAL A 161 -22.65 1.03 -12.92
CA VAL A 161 -22.62 -0.40 -12.55
C VAL A 161 -23.35 -0.64 -11.22
N ALA A 162 -23.15 0.23 -10.22
CA ALA A 162 -23.81 0.11 -8.92
C ALA A 162 -25.34 0.27 -9.00
N ARG A 163 -25.84 1.07 -9.96
CA ARG A 163 -27.29 1.26 -10.17
C ARG A 163 -27.94 0.09 -10.88
N GLY A 164 -27.23 -0.59 -11.79
CA GLY A 164 -27.75 -1.74 -12.54
C GLY A 164 -27.94 -3.00 -11.71
N GLY A 165 -27.10 -3.21 -10.68
CA GLY A 165 -27.17 -4.40 -9.81
C GLY A 165 -28.28 -4.39 -8.75
N GLN A 166 -29.12 -3.36 -8.69
CA GLN A 166 -30.26 -3.25 -7.75
C GLN A 166 -31.62 -3.56 -8.39
N GLN A 167 -31.65 -4.12 -9.60
CA GLN A 167 -32.88 -4.51 -10.31
C GLN A 167 -33.05 -6.02 -10.41
#